data_AF-A0A3E0BZ80-F1
#
_entry.id   AF-A0A3E0BZ80-F1
#
_cell.length_a   1.000
_cell.length_b   1.000
_cell.length_c   1.000
_cell.angle_alpha   90.00
_cell.angle_beta   90.00
_cell.angle_gamma   90.00
#
_symmetry.space_group_name_H-M   'P 1'
#
loop_
_entity.id
_entity.type
_entity.pdbx_description
1 polymer ?
#
loop_
_entity_poly.entity_id
_entity_poly.type
_entity_poly.pdbx_seq_one_letter_code
_entity_poly.pdbx_strand_id
1 'polypeptide(L)' 'MWTCRNCNASFDFGQVEPELDEQGFFFLCPACDYRNNLVDTGRDATGRPKLVQSDDE' A
#
# COMPACT_ATOMS: atom_id res chain seq x y z
N MET A 1 -6.82 -6.09 -1.31
CA MET A 1 -5.57 -6.84 -1.34
C MET A 1 -4.50 -5.95 -1.91
N TRP A 2 -3.34 -5.92 -1.27
CA TRP A 2 -2.11 -5.36 -1.82
C TRP A 2 -1.17 -6.51 -2.18
N THR A 3 -0.41 -6.37 -3.25
CA THR A 3 0.47 -7.42 -3.75
C THR A 3 1.87 -6.85 -3.83
N CYS A 4 2.84 -7.48 -3.17
CA CYS A 4 4.21 -7.03 -3.26
C CYS A 4 4.71 -7.12 -4.71
N ARG A 5 5.25 -6.01 -5.23
CA ARG A 5 5.81 -5.93 -6.59
C ARG A 5 7.14 -6.66 -6.75
N ASN A 6 7.79 -7.06 -5.67
CA ASN A 6 9.08 -7.75 -5.69
C ASN A 6 8.96 -9.28 -5.58
N CYS A 7 8.17 -9.78 -4.63
CA CYS A 7 8.02 -11.23 -4.38
C CYS A 7 6.65 -11.81 -4.75
N ASN A 8 5.74 -10.99 -5.28
CA ASN A 8 4.37 -11.35 -5.65
C ASN A 8 3.50 -11.91 -4.51
N ALA A 9 3.93 -11.75 -3.25
CA ALA A 9 3.09 -12.09 -2.10
C ALA A 9 1.91 -11.13 -1.99
N SER A 10 0.71 -11.67 -1.78
CA SER A 10 -0.52 -10.89 -1.64
C SER A 10 -1.00 -10.87 -0.19
N PHE A 11 -1.48 -9.71 0.24
CA PHE A 11 -1.91 -9.44 1.61
C PHE A 11 -3.29 -8.80 1.60
N ASP A 12 -4.17 -9.27 2.47
CA ASP A 12 -5.50 -8.68 2.64
C ASP A 12 -5.43 -7.27 3.26
N PHE A 13 -6.45 -6.46 2.95
CA PHE A 13 -6.55 -5.12 3.52
C PHE A 13 -6.68 -5.23 5.05
N GLY A 14 -5.75 -4.62 5.79
CA GLY A 14 -5.68 -4.70 7.26
C GLY A 14 -4.70 -5.74 7.82
N GLN A 15 -4.13 -6.62 6.98
CA GLN A 15 -3.02 -7.48 7.39
C GLN A 15 -1.68 -6.74 7.42
N VAL A 16 -1.58 -5.65 6.64
CA VAL A 16 -0.42 -4.76 6.61
C VAL A 16 -0.91 -3.34 6.83
N GLU A 17 -0.26 -2.61 7.73
CA GLU A 17 -0.55 -1.21 7.97
C GLU A 17 0.25 -0.34 6.99
N PRO A 18 -0.40 0.59 6.27
CA PRO A 18 0.29 1.53 5.42
C PRO A 18 0.96 2.63 6.26
N GLU A 19 2.13 3.05 5.81
CA GLU A 19 2.91 4.15 6.37
C GLU A 19 2.91 5.35 5.42
N LEU A 20 3.23 6.53 5.93
CA LEU A 20 3.34 7.78 5.18
C LEU A 20 4.72 8.40 5.43
N ASP A 21 5.50 8.60 4.38
CA ASP A 21 6.79 9.31 4.43
C ASP A 21 6.80 10.50 3.45
N GLU A 22 7.98 11.12 3.27
CA GLU A 22 8.20 12.24 2.35
C GLU A 22 7.91 11.90 0.87
N GLN A 23 7.91 10.61 0.50
CA GLN A 23 7.62 10.12 -0.85
C GLN A 23 6.15 9.71 -1.03
N GLY A 24 5.34 9.72 0.03
CA GLY A 24 3.91 9.39 0.01
C GLY A 24 3.55 8.14 0.81
N PHE A 25 2.37 7.58 0.54
CA PHE A 25 1.91 6.38 1.21
C PHE A 25 2.64 5.15 0.67
N PHE A 26 2.99 4.21 1.54
CA PHE A 26 3.60 2.94 1.16
C PHE A 26 3.28 1.85 2.18
N PHE A 27 3.59 0.60 1.84
CA PHE A 27 3.70 -0.47 2.81
C PHE A 27 4.98 -1.29 2.56
N LEU A 28 5.59 -1.77 3.64
CA LEU A 28 6.70 -2.71 3.56
C LEU A 28 6.14 -4.13 3.44
N CYS A 29 6.65 -4.90 2.49
CA CYS A 29 6.25 -6.29 2.32
C CYS A 29 6.76 -7.13 3.51
N PRO A 30 5.88 -7.79 4.29
CA PRO A 30 6.31 -8.63 5.42
C PRO A 30 7.16 -9.85 5.03
N ALA A 31 7.19 -10.21 3.75
CA ALA A 31 7.91 -11.39 3.25
C ALA A 31 9.30 -11.07 2.68
N CYS A 32 9.55 -9.84 2.24
CA CYS A 32 10.82 -9.48 1.58
C CYS A 32 11.31 -8.05 1.84
N ASP A 33 10.65 -7.32 2.75
CA ASP A 33 10.95 -5.94 3.15
C ASP A 33 10.93 -4.91 2.02
N TYR A 34 10.44 -5.28 0.85
CA TYR A 34 10.33 -4.37 -0.29
C TYR A 34 9.27 -3.29 -0.04
N ARG A 35 9.62 -2.04 -0.36
CA ARG A 35 8.72 -0.87 -0.29
C ARG A 35 7.77 -0.84 -1.47
N ASN A 36 6.47 -0.93 -1.20
CA ASN A 36 5.42 -0.87 -2.21
C ASN A 36 4.66 0.45 -2.06
N ASN A 37 4.73 1.29 -3.09
CA ASN A 37 4.08 2.59 -3.09
C ASN A 37 2.56 2.46 -3.24
N LEU A 38 1.85 3.30 -2.50
CA LEU A 38 0.40 3.43 -2.51
C LEU A 38 0.03 4.84 -2.94
N VAL A 39 -1.05 4.94 -3.71
CA VAL A 39 -1.63 6.21 -4.16
C VAL A 39 -2.89 6.48 -3.37
N ASP A 40 -2.97 7.69 -2.79
CA ASP A 40 -4.20 8.20 -2.20
C ASP A 40 -5.15 8.64 -3.32
N THR A 41 -6.29 7.96 -3.45
CA THR A 41 -7.33 8.24 -4.45
C THR A 41 -8.46 9.10 -3.91
N GLY A 42 -8.27 9.73 -2.74
CA GLY A 42 -9.24 10.56 -2.06
C GLY A 42 -9.70 9.94 -0.75
N ARG A 43 -10.76 10.50 -0.13
CA ARG A 43 -11.25 10.01 1.16
C ARG A 43 -12.46 9.09 0.99
N ASP A 44 -12.53 8.07 1.82
CA ASP A 44 -13.73 7.23 1.96
C ASP A 44 -14.86 7.97 2.70
N ALA A 45 -16.02 7.31 2.83
CA ALA A 45 -17.19 7.86 3.51
C ALA A 45 -16.97 8.18 5.00
N THR A 46 -15.89 7.67 5.59
CA THR A 46 -15.48 7.93 6.98
C THR A 46 -14.39 9.00 7.08
N GLY A 47 -13.95 9.56 5.95
CA GLY A 47 -12.91 10.58 5.87
C GLY A 47 -11.49 10.02 5.88
N ARG A 48 -11.30 8.69 5.81
CA ARG A 48 -9.97 8.06 5.77
C ARG A 48 -9.44 8.03 4.33
N PRO A 49 -8.13 8.17 4.11
CA PRO A 49 -7.55 8.09 2.77
C PRO A 49 -7.78 6.71 2.17
N LYS A 50 -8.20 6.70 0.91
CA LYS A 50 -8.45 5.51 0.11
C LYS A 50 -7.18 5.18 -0.65
N LEU A 51 -6.36 4.34 -0.04
CA LEU A 51 -5.07 3.93 -0.57
C LEU A 51 -5.23 2.76 -1.54
N VAL A 52 -4.74 2.94 -2.77
CA VAL A 52 -4.67 1.89 -3.79
C VAL A 52 -3.22 1.63 -4.14
N GLN A 53 -2.88 0.39 -4.44
CA GLN A 53 -1.57 0.09 -5.00
C GLN A 53 -1.59 0.45 -6.48
N SER A 54 -0.62 1.26 -6.92
CA SER A 54 -0.81 1.99 -8.18
C SER A 54 -0.63 1.23 -9.48
N ASP A 55 -0.28 -0.05 -9.59
CA ASP A 55 0.10 -0.73 -10.87
C ASP A 55 1.08 -0.06 -11.88
N ASP A 56 1.13 1.27 -12.01
CA ASP A 56 2.04 2.03 -12.87
C ASP A 56 3.50 1.74 -12.51
N GLU A 57 4.21 1.38 -13.58
CA GLU A 57 5.52 0.76 -13.72
C GLU A 57 6.66 1.79 -13.55
#